data_AF-A5B015-F1
#
_entry.id   AF-A5B015-F1
#
_cell.length_a   1.000
_cell.length_b   1.000
_cell.length_c   1.000
_cell.angle_alpha   90.00
_cell.angle_beta   90.00
_cell.angle_gamma   90.00
#
_symmetry.space_group_name_H-M   'P 1'
#
loop_
_entity.id
_entity.type
_entity.pdbx_description
1 polymer ?
#
loop_
_entity_poly.entity_id
_entity_poly.type
_entity_poly.pdbx_seq_one_letter_code
_entity_poly.pdbx_strand_id
1 'polypeptide(L)'
;MVDDNNSPGSPDKNRSPNPDGNASPESDAAIDVLARKVQESLVLGKTHKFWETQPVGQFKDIGNASLAEGPIEQPAPLSESWHIGVCVKSSKKLVAFITGVPARIRVRDDIVTMAEINFLCVHKKLRSKRLAPVMIKEVTRRVHLENIWQAAYTAGVVLPTPISTCQYWHRSLNPKKLIDVGFSRLGARMTMSRTIKLYKLPDSTLTRLLRNYLSQFAVAVDLDENDSPETHEITDFCSFYTLPSTILGNQNYSTLKAAYSYYNVSTKTPLLQLMNDALIVAKRKDYDVFNALDVMQNETFLKELKFGPGDGKLHYYLYNYRLRNPLKPSELGLVLL
;
A
#
# COMPACT_ATOMS: atom_id res chain seq x y z
N MET A 1 -3.56 53.79 77.13
CA MET A 1 -2.91 53.79 75.80
C MET A 1 -4.04 53.70 74.79
N VAL A 2 -4.27 54.84 74.14
CA VAL A 2 -5.30 55.28 73.17
C VAL A 2 -5.50 54.24 72.04
N ASP A 3 -6.72 53.69 71.88
CA ASP A 3 -7.82 54.01 70.92
C ASP A 3 -7.46 53.66 69.45
N ASP A 4 -8.31 53.18 68.52
CA ASP A 4 -9.74 52.92 68.46
C ASP A 4 -10.09 52.18 67.14
N ASN A 5 -11.23 51.46 67.13
CA ASN A 5 -12.23 51.26 66.06
C ASN A 5 -11.84 50.95 64.59
N ASN A 6 -12.43 49.90 63.97
CA ASN A 6 -13.83 49.90 63.49
C ASN A 6 -14.23 48.55 62.82
N SER A 7 -15.45 48.06 63.10
CA SER A 7 -16.19 47.00 62.36
C SER A 7 -17.08 47.66 61.27
N PRO A 8 -18.09 47.04 60.61
CA PRO A 8 -18.55 45.63 60.46
C PRO A 8 -18.77 45.27 58.96
N GLY A 9 -19.29 44.14 58.46
CA GLY A 9 -19.89 42.90 58.93
C GLY A 9 -20.43 42.15 57.68
N SER A 10 -20.68 40.85 57.76
CA SER A 10 -21.48 40.13 56.75
C SER A 10 -22.19 38.92 57.38
N PRO A 11 -23.50 38.71 57.11
CA PRO A 11 -24.19 37.47 57.40
C PRO A 11 -24.63 36.70 56.13
N ASP A 12 -24.49 35.38 56.21
CA ASP A 12 -25.36 34.28 55.77
C ASP A 12 -26.13 34.24 54.40
N LYS A 13 -25.89 33.10 53.73
CA LYS A 13 -26.81 32.11 53.09
C LYS A 13 -27.26 32.20 51.61
N ASN A 14 -27.02 31.05 50.95
CA ASN A 14 -27.80 30.30 49.93
C ASN A 14 -27.99 30.84 48.50
N ARG A 15 -27.40 30.11 47.52
CA ARG A 15 -28.13 29.35 46.45
C ARG A 15 -27.15 28.80 45.39
N SER A 16 -27.31 27.53 45.04
CA SER A 16 -26.76 26.92 43.83
C SER A 16 -27.61 27.24 42.58
N PRO A 17 -26.98 27.34 41.40
CA PRO A 17 -27.64 26.89 40.17
C PRO A 17 -26.74 26.12 39.17
N ASN A 18 -27.39 25.16 38.50
CA ASN A 18 -27.17 24.41 37.25
C ASN A 18 -25.87 24.46 36.42
N PRO A 19 -25.55 23.37 35.68
CA PRO A 19 -24.40 23.26 34.80
C PRO A 19 -24.79 23.56 33.34
N ASP A 20 -24.50 24.75 32.84
CA ASP A 20 -24.41 25.02 31.40
C ASP A 20 -23.39 26.14 31.19
N GLY A 21 -22.11 25.73 31.17
CA GLY A 21 -20.99 26.61 30.88
C GLY A 21 -20.85 26.81 29.37
N ASN A 22 -21.45 27.88 28.86
CA ASN A 22 -21.18 28.45 27.54
C ASN A 22 -19.66 28.61 27.33
N ALA A 23 -19.12 27.94 26.32
CA ALA A 23 -17.77 28.19 25.82
C ALA A 23 -17.68 29.62 25.24
N SER A 24 -16.55 30.28 25.46
CA SER A 24 -16.34 31.69 25.12
C SER A 24 -16.36 31.94 23.59
N PRO A 25 -17.02 33.02 23.13
CA PRO A 25 -17.19 33.32 21.70
C PRO A 25 -15.87 33.69 20.98
N GLU A 26 -14.78 33.92 21.71
CA GLU A 26 -13.46 34.18 21.14
C GLU A 26 -12.80 32.95 20.51
N SER A 27 -13.12 31.74 21.00
CA SER A 27 -12.55 30.48 20.48
C SER A 27 -13.18 30.09 19.14
N ASP A 28 -14.48 30.30 18.99
CA ASP A 28 -15.21 30.07 17.74
C ASP A 28 -14.83 31.11 16.67
N ALA A 29 -14.65 32.39 17.06
CA ALA A 29 -14.17 33.42 16.15
C ALA A 29 -12.77 33.13 15.59
N ALA A 30 -11.86 32.58 16.41
CA ALA A 30 -10.52 32.18 15.96
C ALA A 30 -10.56 30.99 14.99
N ILE A 31 -11.49 30.05 15.21
CA ILE A 31 -11.72 28.90 14.33
C ILE A 31 -12.36 29.35 13.01
N ASP A 32 -13.30 30.29 13.04
CA ASP A 32 -13.95 30.83 11.85
C ASP A 32 -13.02 31.68 11.00
N VAL A 33 -12.12 32.45 11.61
CA VAL A 33 -11.06 33.17 10.88
C VAL A 33 -10.09 32.20 10.22
N LEU A 34 -9.77 31.08 10.88
CA LEU A 34 -8.95 30.02 10.29
C LEU A 34 -9.70 29.28 9.17
N ALA A 35 -10.99 29.04 9.33
CA ALA A 35 -11.86 28.43 8.32
C ALA A 35 -11.97 29.33 7.09
N ARG A 36 -12.12 30.66 7.27
CA ARG A 36 -12.17 31.62 6.17
C ARG A 36 -10.84 31.74 5.42
N LYS A 37 -9.70 31.75 6.12
CA LYS A 37 -8.36 31.68 5.50
C LYS A 37 -8.14 30.35 4.75
N VAL A 38 -8.69 29.25 5.25
CA VAL A 38 -8.68 27.97 4.53
C VAL A 38 -9.57 28.02 3.29
N GLN A 39 -10.75 28.63 3.38
CA GLN A 39 -11.69 28.83 2.27
C GLN A 39 -11.09 29.71 1.17
N GLU A 40 -10.45 30.83 1.52
CA GLU A 40 -9.75 31.72 0.58
C GLU A 40 -8.55 31.00 -0.08
N SER A 41 -7.86 30.10 0.64
CA SER A 41 -6.82 29.23 0.05
C SER A 41 -7.37 28.13 -0.87
N LEU A 42 -8.68 27.85 -0.82
CA LEU A 42 -9.37 26.85 -1.63
C LEU A 42 -9.99 27.44 -2.92
N VAL A 43 -10.08 28.77 -3.05
CA VAL A 43 -10.56 29.44 -4.29
C VAL A 43 -9.49 29.37 -5.40
N LEU A 44 -8.21 29.16 -5.07
CA LEU A 44 -7.23 28.67 -6.04
C LEU A 44 -7.38 27.16 -6.17
N GLY A 45 -8.02 26.72 -7.25
CA GLY A 45 -8.30 25.31 -7.57
C GLY A 45 -7.13 24.37 -7.30
N LYS A 46 -7.18 23.69 -6.15
CA LYS A 46 -6.44 22.46 -5.89
C LYS A 46 -7.44 21.39 -5.51
N THR A 47 -7.96 20.75 -6.56
CA THR A 47 -8.56 19.42 -6.52
C THR A 47 -7.63 18.48 -5.74
N HIS A 48 -8.19 17.78 -4.76
CA HIS A 48 -7.44 16.94 -3.83
C HIS A 48 -7.05 15.62 -4.52
N LYS A 49 -5.86 15.59 -5.13
CA LYS A 49 -5.32 14.52 -5.99
C LYS A 49 -5.12 13.12 -5.37
N PHE A 50 -5.55 12.86 -4.13
CA PHE A 50 -5.39 11.51 -3.55
C PHE A 50 -6.59 10.59 -3.86
N TRP A 51 -7.80 11.14 -4.10
CA TRP A 51 -9.04 10.36 -4.20
C TRP A 51 -9.75 10.40 -5.57
N GLU A 52 -9.11 10.89 -6.63
CA GLU A 52 -9.66 10.84 -8.01
C GLU A 52 -8.94 9.83 -8.92
N THR A 53 -8.11 8.92 -8.39
CA THR A 53 -7.32 7.97 -9.21
C THR A 53 -7.43 6.51 -8.79
N GLN A 54 -8.60 6.10 -8.30
CA GLN A 54 -9.00 4.70 -8.34
C GLN A 54 -10.13 4.52 -9.37
N PRO A 55 -9.85 4.55 -10.69
CA PRO A 55 -10.54 3.62 -11.54
C PRO A 55 -9.90 2.26 -11.22
N VAL A 56 -10.58 1.44 -10.42
CA VAL A 56 -10.52 0.01 -10.73
C VAL A 56 -11.04 -0.02 -12.16
N GLY A 57 -10.15 -0.13 -13.13
CA GLY A 57 -10.56 -0.37 -14.50
C GLY A 57 -11.36 -1.64 -14.44
N GLN A 58 -12.70 -1.53 -14.48
CA GLN A 58 -13.50 -2.64 -14.93
C GLN A 58 -13.06 -2.85 -16.37
N PHE A 59 -12.12 -3.76 -16.56
CA PHE A 59 -11.95 -4.38 -17.85
C PHE A 59 -13.31 -5.03 -18.12
N LYS A 60 -14.10 -4.39 -18.99
CA LYS A 60 -15.09 -5.15 -19.73
C LYS A 60 -14.24 -6.11 -20.55
N ASP A 61 -14.16 -7.35 -20.09
CA ASP A 61 -13.60 -8.44 -20.87
C ASP A 61 -14.41 -8.51 -22.17
N ILE A 62 -13.88 -7.88 -23.22
CA ILE A 62 -14.45 -8.00 -24.54
C ILE A 62 -14.03 -9.38 -25.04
N GLY A 63 -14.91 -10.34 -24.77
CA GLY A 63 -15.17 -11.48 -25.64
C GLY A 63 -14.26 -12.69 -25.50
N ASN A 64 -14.56 -13.55 -24.52
CA ASN A 64 -14.92 -14.93 -24.83
C ASN A 64 -15.78 -15.54 -23.71
N ALA A 65 -17.10 -15.43 -23.82
CA ALA A 65 -18.07 -15.95 -22.83
C ALA A 65 -18.24 -17.48 -22.86
N SER A 66 -17.27 -18.22 -23.41
CA SER A 66 -17.33 -19.67 -23.58
C SER A 66 -16.49 -20.45 -22.57
N LEU A 67 -15.69 -19.77 -21.73
CA LEU A 67 -14.97 -20.39 -20.62
C LEU A 67 -15.80 -20.23 -19.35
N ALA A 68 -16.04 -21.33 -18.63
CA ALA A 68 -16.63 -21.26 -17.30
C ALA A 68 -15.67 -20.48 -16.39
N GLU A 69 -16.11 -19.34 -15.86
CA GLU A 69 -15.41 -18.66 -14.77
C GLU A 69 -15.17 -19.70 -13.66
N GLY A 70 -13.91 -19.96 -13.32
CA GLY A 70 -13.58 -20.75 -12.15
C GLY A 70 -14.23 -20.13 -10.90
N PRO A 71 -14.42 -20.87 -9.81
CA PRO A 71 -15.10 -20.37 -8.63
C PRO A 71 -14.31 -19.19 -8.04
N ILE A 72 -14.66 -17.97 -8.45
CA ILE A 72 -14.32 -16.76 -7.73
C ILE A 72 -15.18 -16.86 -6.46
N GLU A 73 -14.55 -17.21 -5.34
CA GLU A 73 -15.21 -17.09 -4.04
C GLU A 73 -15.80 -15.68 -3.98
N GLN A 74 -17.11 -15.59 -3.68
CA GLN A 74 -17.72 -14.29 -3.51
C GLN A 74 -16.92 -13.50 -2.46
N PRO A 75 -16.68 -12.19 -2.68
CA PRO A 75 -15.90 -11.40 -1.75
C PRO A 75 -16.43 -11.63 -0.33
N ALA A 76 -15.58 -12.16 0.56
CA ALA A 76 -15.95 -12.29 1.96
C ALA A 76 -16.51 -10.92 2.40
N PRO A 77 -17.70 -10.85 3.02
CA PRO A 77 -18.30 -9.58 3.37
C PRO A 77 -17.28 -8.80 4.19
N LEU A 78 -16.68 -7.78 3.58
CA LEU A 78 -15.83 -6.83 4.26
C LEU A 78 -16.66 -6.33 5.42
N SER A 79 -16.21 -6.50 6.65
CA SER A 79 -16.84 -5.81 7.78
C SER A 79 -16.68 -4.33 7.48
N GLU A 80 -17.69 -3.70 6.87
CA GLU A 80 -17.70 -2.27 6.52
C GLU A 80 -17.40 -1.42 7.76
N SER A 81 -17.64 -2.00 8.94
CA SER A 81 -17.34 -1.40 10.23
C SER A 81 -15.85 -1.05 10.41
N TRP A 82 -14.90 -1.74 9.77
CA TRP A 82 -13.46 -1.47 9.96
C TRP A 82 -12.91 -0.40 9.00
N HIS A 83 -13.72 0.11 8.08
CA HIS A 83 -13.40 1.26 7.24
C HIS A 83 -13.81 2.55 7.96
N ILE A 84 -12.85 3.26 8.54
CA ILE A 84 -13.12 4.42 9.37
C ILE A 84 -12.64 5.68 8.67
N GLY A 85 -13.59 6.53 8.28
CA GLY A 85 -13.33 7.88 7.79
C GLY A 85 -13.68 8.95 8.82
N VAL A 86 -12.87 10.00 8.92
CA VAL A 86 -13.18 11.21 9.69
C VAL A 86 -13.40 12.36 8.74
N CYS A 87 -14.56 12.99 8.85
CA CYS A 87 -14.94 14.15 8.05
C CYS A 87 -15.08 15.41 8.90
N VAL A 88 -14.81 16.57 8.32
CA VAL A 88 -15.12 17.86 8.95
C VAL A 88 -16.64 18.06 8.97
N LYS A 89 -17.23 18.34 10.14
CA LYS A 89 -18.69 18.39 10.32
C LYS A 89 -19.40 19.36 9.37
N SER A 90 -18.83 20.56 9.20
CA SER A 90 -19.40 21.64 8.38
C SER A 90 -19.30 21.36 6.88
N SER A 91 -18.11 21.01 6.39
CA SER A 91 -17.84 20.84 4.96
C SER A 91 -18.01 19.42 4.44
N LYS A 92 -18.21 18.43 5.33
CA LYS A 92 -18.23 16.99 5.04
C LYS A 92 -16.99 16.44 4.34
N LYS A 93 -15.91 17.22 4.25
CA LYS A 93 -14.65 16.80 3.64
C LYS A 93 -13.96 15.73 4.48
N LEU A 94 -13.57 14.63 3.86
CA LEU A 94 -12.77 13.55 4.46
C LEU A 94 -11.35 14.05 4.77
N VAL A 95 -10.92 13.91 6.02
CA VAL A 95 -9.63 14.40 6.51
C VAL A 95 -8.74 13.32 7.14
N ALA A 96 -9.30 12.16 7.47
CA ALA A 96 -8.50 10.98 7.81
C ALA A 96 -9.25 9.71 7.41
N PHE A 97 -8.49 8.65 7.16
CA PHE A 97 -9.01 7.33 6.82
C PHE A 97 -8.08 6.25 7.37
N ILE A 98 -8.64 5.11 7.76
CA ILE A 98 -7.94 3.87 8.12
C ILE A 98 -8.86 2.70 7.78
N THR A 99 -8.28 1.59 7.36
CA THR A 99 -9.01 0.38 7.02
C THR A 99 -8.46 -0.81 7.79
N GLY A 100 -9.32 -1.76 8.08
CA GLY A 100 -8.95 -3.10 8.48
C GLY A 100 -9.71 -4.12 7.65
N VAL A 101 -9.09 -5.25 7.35
CA VAL A 101 -9.78 -6.42 6.79
C VAL A 101 -9.44 -7.67 7.62
N PRO A 102 -10.37 -8.60 7.84
CA PRO A 102 -10.07 -9.83 8.56
C PRO A 102 -9.15 -10.72 7.72
N ALA A 103 -8.10 -11.24 8.32
CA ALA A 103 -7.13 -12.10 7.67
C ALA A 103 -6.76 -13.27 8.59
N ARG A 104 -6.70 -14.49 8.04
CA ARG A 104 -6.14 -15.65 8.72
C ARG A 104 -4.65 -15.69 8.44
N ILE A 105 -3.85 -15.35 9.44
CA ILE A 105 -2.40 -15.25 9.30
C ILE A 105 -1.75 -16.42 10.04
N ARG A 106 -0.95 -17.20 9.31
CA ARG A 106 -0.09 -18.22 9.92
C ARG A 106 1.15 -17.56 10.48
N VAL A 107 1.38 -17.73 11.76
CA VAL A 107 2.59 -17.29 12.45
C VAL A 107 3.26 -18.52 13.04
N ARG A 108 4.31 -19.00 12.37
CA ARG A 108 4.95 -20.30 12.66
C ARG A 108 3.92 -21.43 12.58
N ASP A 109 3.63 -22.10 13.69
CA ASP A 109 2.73 -23.25 13.77
C ASP A 109 1.27 -22.84 14.06
N ASP A 110 1.06 -21.60 14.51
CA ASP A 110 -0.25 -21.10 14.88
C ASP A 110 -0.94 -20.39 13.72
N ILE A 111 -2.23 -20.64 13.53
CA ILE A 111 -3.08 -19.86 12.63
C ILE A 111 -3.94 -18.94 13.49
N VAL A 112 -3.77 -17.64 13.31
CA VAL A 112 -4.46 -16.62 14.10
C VAL A 112 -5.30 -15.76 13.18
N THR A 113 -6.57 -15.56 13.54
CA THR A 113 -7.41 -14.54 12.89
C THR A 113 -6.98 -13.17 13.40
N MET A 114 -6.46 -12.34 12.50
CA MET A 114 -5.96 -10.99 12.78
C MET A 114 -6.69 -9.96 11.91
N ALA A 115 -6.63 -8.69 12.29
CA ALA A 115 -6.98 -7.59 11.40
C ALA A 115 -5.75 -7.17 10.58
N GLU A 116 -5.81 -7.22 9.26
CA GLU A 116 -4.84 -6.57 8.39
C GLU A 116 -5.19 -5.09 8.29
N ILE A 117 -4.34 -4.23 8.86
CA ILE A 117 -4.59 -2.78 8.91
C ILE A 117 -3.82 -2.08 7.80
N ASN A 118 -4.53 -1.27 7.03
CA ASN A 118 -3.98 -0.56 5.89
C ASN A 118 -4.58 0.84 5.68
N PHE A 119 -3.98 1.62 4.79
CA PHE A 119 -4.46 2.92 4.31
C PHE A 119 -4.69 3.98 5.40
N LEU A 120 -3.94 3.90 6.51
CA LEU A 120 -3.91 5.00 7.49
C LEU A 120 -3.36 6.27 6.83
N CYS A 121 -4.24 7.25 6.64
CA CYS A 121 -3.89 8.54 6.06
C CYS A 121 -4.53 9.66 6.86
N VAL A 122 -3.74 10.69 7.18
CA VAL A 122 -4.21 11.93 7.80
C VAL A 122 -3.85 13.10 6.88
N HIS A 123 -4.83 13.99 6.66
CA HIS A 123 -4.66 15.19 5.86
C HIS A 123 -3.46 16.01 6.34
N LYS A 124 -2.64 16.52 5.40
CA LYS A 124 -1.33 17.15 5.68
C LYS A 124 -1.38 18.19 6.81
N LYS A 125 -2.40 19.05 6.82
CA LYS A 125 -2.57 20.13 7.82
C LYS A 125 -2.92 19.63 9.24
N LEU A 126 -3.37 18.38 9.39
CA LEU A 126 -3.84 17.82 10.67
C LEU A 126 -2.89 16.77 11.26
N ARG A 127 -1.77 16.47 10.61
CA ARG A 127 -0.83 15.41 11.06
C ARG A 127 -0.23 15.68 12.44
N SER A 128 -0.05 16.96 12.80
CA SER A 128 0.45 17.36 14.14
C SER A 128 -0.61 17.35 15.23
N LYS A 129 -1.89 17.10 14.90
CA LYS A 129 -3.03 17.17 15.84
C LYS A 129 -3.38 15.84 16.50
N ARG A 130 -2.47 14.85 16.46
CA ARG A 130 -2.64 13.52 17.08
C ARG A 130 -3.91 12.77 16.61
N LEU A 131 -4.37 13.03 15.39
CA LEU A 131 -5.53 12.33 14.83
C LEU A 131 -5.24 10.85 14.56
N ALA A 132 -4.04 10.51 14.07
CA ALA A 132 -3.67 9.12 13.78
C ALA A 132 -3.80 8.17 15.01
N PRO A 133 -3.29 8.51 16.22
CA PRO A 133 -3.55 7.72 17.42
C PRO A 133 -5.03 7.50 17.74
N VAL A 134 -5.90 8.48 17.49
CA VAL A 134 -7.35 8.35 17.69
C VAL A 134 -7.95 7.37 16.68
N MET A 135 -7.55 7.46 15.41
CA MET A 135 -7.96 6.50 14.37
C MET A 135 -7.55 5.07 14.74
N ILE A 136 -6.31 4.88 15.21
CA ILE A 136 -5.78 3.58 15.62
C ILE A 136 -6.58 3.01 16.81
N LYS A 137 -6.89 3.84 17.82
CA LYS A 137 -7.72 3.42 18.95
C LYS A 137 -9.12 2.98 18.51
N GLU A 138 -9.73 3.72 17.59
CA GLU A 138 -11.08 3.41 17.12
C GLU A 138 -11.12 2.14 16.28
N VAL A 139 -10.17 1.93 15.35
CA VAL A 139 -10.12 0.66 14.58
C VAL A 139 -9.85 -0.52 15.51
N THR A 140 -8.96 -0.36 16.50
CA THR A 140 -8.69 -1.39 17.51
C THR A 140 -9.95 -1.72 18.30
N ARG A 141 -10.72 -0.72 18.73
CA ARG A 141 -11.99 -0.91 19.44
C ARG A 141 -13.00 -1.70 18.60
N ARG A 142 -13.15 -1.39 17.30
CA ARG A 142 -14.10 -2.10 16.41
C ARG A 142 -13.67 -3.54 16.14
N VAL A 143 -12.38 -3.78 15.93
CA VAL A 143 -11.81 -5.12 15.76
C VAL A 143 -12.02 -5.96 17.03
N HIS A 144 -11.81 -5.37 18.22
CA HIS A 144 -12.03 -6.06 19.49
C HIS A 144 -13.51 -6.41 19.74
N LEU A 145 -14.47 -5.62 19.24
CA LEU A 145 -15.90 -5.96 19.34
C LEU A 145 -16.27 -7.21 18.54
N GLU A 146 -15.50 -7.54 17.51
CA GLU A 146 -15.63 -8.78 16.73
C GLU A 146 -14.79 -9.93 17.32
N ASN A 147 -14.32 -9.78 18.56
CA ASN A 147 -13.50 -10.76 19.28
C ASN A 147 -12.18 -11.11 18.57
N ILE A 148 -11.61 -10.17 17.82
CA ILE A 148 -10.28 -10.26 17.23
C ILE A 148 -9.36 -9.33 18.01
N TRP A 149 -8.19 -9.83 18.41
CA TRP A 149 -7.31 -9.15 19.36
C TRP A 149 -5.91 -8.85 18.82
N GLN A 150 -5.63 -9.27 17.59
CA GLN A 150 -4.34 -9.12 16.92
C GLN A 150 -4.51 -8.40 15.59
N ALA A 151 -3.45 -7.75 15.14
CA ALA A 151 -3.42 -7.12 13.83
C ALA A 151 -2.05 -7.26 13.16
N ALA A 152 -2.03 -7.27 11.83
CA ALA A 152 -0.81 -7.18 11.04
C ALA A 152 -0.83 -5.86 10.24
N TYR A 153 0.31 -5.18 10.17
CA TYR A 153 0.42 -3.94 9.40
C TYR A 153 1.87 -3.66 9.00
N THR A 154 2.02 -2.78 8.01
CA THR A 154 3.32 -2.31 7.54
C THR A 154 3.47 -0.81 7.67
N ALA A 155 4.70 -0.34 7.86
CA ALA A 155 5.01 1.08 7.81
C ALA A 155 6.38 1.33 7.15
N GLY A 156 6.49 2.45 6.42
CA GLY A 156 7.77 2.94 5.89
C GLY A 156 8.63 3.68 6.93
N VAL A 157 8.09 3.92 8.13
CA VAL A 157 8.81 4.47 9.27
C VAL A 157 9.04 3.38 10.32
N VAL A 158 10.15 3.49 11.05
CA VAL A 158 10.48 2.54 12.13
C VAL A 158 9.63 2.87 13.35
N LEU A 159 8.88 1.88 13.83
CA LEU A 159 8.14 1.89 15.08
C LEU A 159 8.72 0.79 16.00
N PRO A 160 8.81 0.99 17.32
CA PRO A 160 9.26 -0.09 18.22
C PRO A 160 8.17 -1.17 18.37
N THR A 161 8.39 -2.46 18.07
CA THR A 161 9.55 -3.11 17.42
C THR A 161 9.06 -3.95 16.24
N PRO A 162 9.66 -3.86 15.04
CA PRO A 162 9.20 -4.62 13.87
C PRO A 162 9.51 -6.10 14.00
N ILE A 163 8.66 -6.94 13.41
CA ILE A 163 8.88 -8.39 13.30
C ILE A 163 9.82 -8.74 12.14
N SER A 164 9.87 -7.92 11.09
CA SER A 164 10.79 -8.03 9.96
C SER A 164 10.93 -6.66 9.28
N THR A 165 12.03 -6.47 8.54
CA THR A 165 12.28 -5.27 7.74
C THR A 165 12.75 -5.69 6.36
N CYS A 166 12.00 -5.30 5.34
CA CYS A 166 12.22 -5.67 3.95
C CYS A 166 12.66 -4.45 3.13
N GLN A 167 13.52 -4.66 2.16
CA GLN A 167 14.02 -3.64 1.25
C GLN A 167 13.18 -3.64 -0.03
N TYR A 168 12.77 -2.46 -0.51
CA TYR A 168 12.22 -2.34 -1.86
C TYR A 168 13.33 -2.41 -2.89
N TRP A 169 13.03 -3.08 -4.01
CA TRP A 169 13.89 -3.23 -5.18
C TRP A 169 13.14 -2.82 -6.44
N HIS A 170 13.86 -2.22 -7.38
CA HIS A 170 13.28 -1.66 -8.61
C HIS A 170 14.02 -2.18 -9.84
N ARG A 171 13.25 -2.65 -10.83
CA ARG A 171 13.74 -3.02 -12.15
C ARG A 171 13.16 -2.09 -13.20
N SER A 172 14.02 -1.30 -13.84
CA SER A 172 13.61 -0.36 -14.89
C SER A 172 13.09 -1.11 -16.13
N LEU A 173 11.83 -0.92 -16.50
CA LEU A 173 11.26 -1.44 -17.75
C LEU A 173 11.27 -0.37 -18.85
N ASN A 174 11.19 0.90 -18.46
CA ASN A 174 11.28 2.06 -19.35
C ASN A 174 12.34 3.07 -18.86
N PRO A 175 13.65 2.77 -19.02
CA PRO A 175 14.70 3.60 -18.44
C PRO A 175 14.66 5.06 -18.90
N LYS A 176 14.23 5.33 -20.13
CA LYS A 176 14.13 6.70 -20.68
C LYS A 176 13.16 7.52 -19.86
N LYS A 177 11.92 7.05 -19.76
CA LYS A 177 10.88 7.73 -18.96
C LYS A 177 11.29 7.85 -17.50
N LEU A 178 11.84 6.79 -16.89
CA LEU A 178 12.25 6.82 -15.48
C LEU A 178 13.32 7.87 -15.18
N ILE A 179 14.26 8.08 -16.11
CA ILE A 179 15.29 9.12 -15.98
C ILE A 179 14.68 10.50 -16.23
N ASP A 180 13.87 10.66 -17.28
CA ASP A 180 13.22 11.94 -17.63
C ASP A 180 12.34 12.48 -16.49
N VAL A 181 11.69 11.60 -15.72
CA VAL A 181 10.80 11.97 -14.60
C VAL A 181 11.53 12.04 -13.26
N GLY A 182 12.84 11.76 -13.23
CA GLY A 182 13.66 11.80 -12.03
C GLY A 182 13.48 10.63 -11.05
N PHE A 183 12.75 9.58 -11.45
CA PHE A 183 12.59 8.36 -10.64
C PHE A 183 13.91 7.58 -10.54
N SER A 184 14.65 7.50 -11.64
CA SER A 184 15.98 6.90 -11.69
C SER A 184 17.01 7.92 -12.16
N ARG A 185 18.28 7.70 -11.82
CA ARG A 185 19.39 8.55 -12.26
C ARG A 185 20.35 7.76 -13.14
N LEU A 186 20.96 8.44 -14.09
CA LEU A 186 22.02 7.88 -14.91
C LEU A 186 23.28 7.72 -14.03
N GLY A 187 23.82 6.50 -13.94
CA GLY A 187 25.05 6.27 -13.19
C GLY A 187 26.27 6.99 -13.80
N ALA A 188 27.27 7.27 -12.97
CA ALA A 188 28.54 7.81 -13.45
C ALA A 188 29.13 6.85 -14.52
N ARG A 189 29.41 7.37 -15.72
CA ARG A 189 29.90 6.62 -16.92
C ARG A 189 28.86 5.80 -17.69
N MET A 190 27.58 5.92 -17.38
CA MET A 190 26.52 5.36 -18.22
C MET A 190 26.06 6.38 -19.28
N THR A 191 25.54 5.90 -20.41
CA THR A 191 24.81 6.73 -21.39
C THR A 191 23.38 6.22 -21.50
N MET A 192 22.46 7.05 -21.99
CA MET A 192 21.06 6.65 -22.15
C MET A 192 20.92 5.35 -22.95
N SER A 193 21.61 5.26 -24.10
CA SER A 193 21.62 4.07 -24.95
C SER A 193 22.21 2.84 -24.26
N ARG A 194 23.28 3.01 -23.46
CA ARG A 194 23.87 1.91 -22.69
C ARG A 194 22.92 1.42 -21.60
N THR A 195 22.21 2.32 -20.93
CA THR A 195 21.20 1.99 -19.93
C THR A 195 20.02 1.26 -20.54
N ILE A 196 19.53 1.71 -21.70
CA ILE A 196 18.48 1.01 -22.45
C ILE A 196 18.94 -0.39 -22.84
N LYS A 197 20.15 -0.54 -23.37
CA LYS A 197 20.72 -1.84 -23.74
C LYS A 197 20.91 -2.75 -22.52
N LEU A 198 21.33 -2.20 -21.39
CA LEU A 198 21.51 -2.95 -20.14
C LEU A 198 20.18 -3.55 -19.65
N TYR A 199 19.11 -2.78 -19.71
CA TYR A 199 17.80 -3.17 -19.19
C TYR A 199 16.87 -3.81 -20.22
N LYS A 200 17.30 -3.90 -21.48
CA LYS A 200 16.54 -4.53 -22.57
C LYS A 200 16.14 -5.95 -22.18
N LEU A 201 14.86 -6.26 -22.35
CA LEU A 201 14.29 -7.59 -22.20
C LEU A 201 14.09 -8.21 -23.60
N PRO A 202 14.05 -9.54 -23.71
CA PRO A 202 13.65 -10.22 -24.93
C PRO A 202 12.23 -9.82 -25.36
N ASP A 203 11.98 -9.78 -26.67
CA ASP A 203 10.64 -9.51 -27.21
C ASP A 203 9.67 -10.68 -26.98
N SER A 204 10.19 -11.87 -26.63
CA SER A 204 9.42 -13.05 -26.25
C SER A 204 9.91 -13.78 -25.02
N THR A 205 8.95 -14.37 -24.31
CA THR A 205 9.19 -15.27 -23.17
C THR A 205 10.00 -16.48 -23.59
N LEU A 206 10.75 -17.05 -22.64
CA LEU A 206 11.58 -18.23 -22.92
C LEU A 206 10.71 -19.43 -23.31
N THR A 207 9.45 -19.49 -22.87
CA THR A 207 8.46 -20.51 -23.28
C THR A 207 8.32 -20.61 -24.80
N ARG A 208 8.32 -19.48 -25.51
CA ARG A 208 8.25 -19.46 -26.98
C ARG A 208 9.56 -19.93 -27.61
N LEU A 209 10.71 -19.59 -27.01
CA LEU A 209 12.02 -20.04 -27.47
C LEU A 209 12.22 -21.54 -27.24
N LEU A 210 11.74 -22.05 -26.10
CA LEU A 210 11.74 -23.47 -25.77
C LEU A 210 10.84 -24.23 -26.74
N ARG A 211 9.64 -23.73 -27.04
CA ARG A 211 8.78 -24.31 -28.10
C ARG A 211 9.51 -24.42 -29.44
N ASN A 212 10.14 -23.32 -29.89
CA ASN A 212 10.87 -23.31 -31.16
C ASN A 212 12.09 -24.23 -31.17
N TYR A 213 12.72 -24.45 -30.02
CA TYR A 213 13.80 -25.44 -29.89
C TYR A 213 13.24 -26.86 -29.88
N LEU A 214 12.14 -27.09 -29.17
CA LEU A 214 11.50 -28.38 -29.03
C LEU A 214 10.89 -28.89 -30.35
N SER A 215 10.45 -28.00 -31.23
CA SER A 215 9.93 -28.35 -32.56
C SER A 215 10.97 -28.99 -33.50
N GLN A 216 12.27 -28.97 -33.14
CA GLN A 216 13.31 -29.68 -33.91
C GLN A 216 13.37 -31.18 -33.61
N PHE A 217 12.74 -31.64 -32.54
CA PHE A 217 12.72 -33.06 -32.18
C PHE A 217 11.43 -33.72 -32.70
N ALA A 218 11.54 -34.95 -33.19
CA ALA A 218 10.39 -35.69 -33.71
C ALA A 218 9.31 -35.99 -32.65
N VAL A 219 9.68 -35.97 -31.36
CA VAL A 219 8.78 -36.05 -30.21
C VAL A 219 9.25 -35.05 -29.17
N ALA A 220 8.42 -34.06 -28.86
CA ALA A 220 8.67 -33.07 -27.83
C ALA A 220 7.37 -32.58 -27.20
N VAL A 221 7.47 -31.97 -26.02
CA VAL A 221 6.33 -31.33 -25.35
C VAL A 221 5.95 -30.08 -26.13
N ASP A 222 4.72 -30.07 -26.67
CA ASP A 222 4.13 -28.85 -27.23
C ASP A 222 3.62 -27.99 -26.08
N LEU A 223 4.00 -26.73 -26.06
CA LEU A 223 3.70 -25.79 -24.98
C LEU A 223 2.85 -24.70 -25.58
N ASP A 224 1.52 -24.71 -25.52
CA ASP A 224 0.72 -23.75 -26.28
C ASP A 224 0.71 -22.33 -25.69
N GLU A 225 0.42 -21.29 -26.50
CA GLU A 225 0.44 -19.88 -26.02
C GLU A 225 -0.85 -19.51 -25.26
N ASN A 226 -1.86 -20.40 -25.30
CA ASN A 226 -3.23 -20.18 -24.85
C ASN A 226 -3.89 -21.38 -24.15
N ASP A 227 -3.15 -22.39 -23.70
CA ASP A 227 -3.76 -23.55 -23.06
C ASP A 227 -4.46 -23.19 -21.73
N SER A 228 -5.76 -22.95 -21.84
CA SER A 228 -6.71 -23.25 -20.77
C SER A 228 -6.91 -24.76 -20.69
N PRO A 229 -7.13 -25.30 -19.48
CA PRO A 229 -6.76 -26.66 -19.15
C PRO A 229 -7.90 -27.62 -19.46
N GLU A 230 -7.70 -28.48 -20.45
CA GLU A 230 -8.33 -29.80 -20.40
C GLU A 230 -7.33 -30.75 -19.73
N THR A 231 -7.29 -30.70 -18.38
CA THR A 231 -6.55 -31.60 -17.45
C THR A 231 -5.07 -31.32 -17.11
N HIS A 232 -4.55 -30.11 -17.34
CA HIS A 232 -3.16 -29.78 -16.96
C HIS A 232 -3.03 -29.21 -15.53
N GLU A 233 -2.27 -29.93 -14.69
CA GLU A 233 -1.86 -29.49 -13.34
C GLU A 233 -1.03 -28.20 -13.42
N ILE A 234 -1.44 -27.14 -12.72
CA ILE A 234 -0.69 -25.88 -12.63
C ILE A 234 0.55 -26.11 -11.77
N THR A 235 1.74 -25.94 -12.36
CA THR A 235 3.02 -26.20 -11.66
C THR A 235 3.67 -24.92 -11.13
N ASP A 236 3.51 -23.81 -11.84
CA ASP A 236 4.19 -22.56 -11.54
C ASP A 236 3.20 -21.39 -11.71
N PHE A 237 3.36 -20.34 -10.91
CA PHE A 237 2.51 -19.15 -10.93
C PHE A 237 3.29 -17.91 -10.51
N CYS A 238 3.07 -16.79 -11.18
CA CYS A 238 3.58 -15.48 -10.75
C CYS A 238 2.47 -14.43 -10.82
N SER A 239 2.49 -13.49 -9.88
CA SER A 239 1.51 -12.42 -9.80
C SER A 239 2.14 -11.07 -9.52
N PHE A 240 1.52 -10.03 -10.07
CA PHE A 240 1.84 -8.65 -9.77
C PHE A 240 0.60 -7.77 -9.87
N TYR A 241 0.54 -6.72 -9.05
CA TYR A 241 -0.54 -5.74 -9.09
C TYR A 241 -0.03 -4.40 -9.64
N THR A 242 -0.97 -3.56 -10.08
CA THR A 242 -0.68 -2.25 -10.64
C THR A 242 -0.88 -1.18 -9.59
N LEU A 243 0.11 -0.31 -9.42
CA LEU A 243 -0.05 0.91 -8.62
C LEU A 243 0.42 2.11 -9.45
N PRO A 244 -0.50 2.85 -10.08
CA PRO A 244 -0.13 4.05 -10.82
C PRO A 244 0.24 5.17 -9.85
N SER A 245 1.26 5.94 -10.18
CA SER A 245 1.69 7.12 -9.42
C SER A 245 1.62 8.37 -10.28
N THR A 246 1.06 9.46 -9.76
CA THR A 246 1.05 10.75 -10.46
C THR A 246 2.44 11.36 -10.48
N ILE A 247 2.90 11.77 -11.67
CA ILE A 247 4.15 12.49 -11.85
C ILE A 247 3.88 13.99 -11.66
N LEU A 248 4.63 14.63 -10.77
CA LEU A 248 4.49 16.05 -10.46
C LEU A 248 5.50 16.87 -11.27
N GLY A 249 5.03 17.90 -11.98
CA GLY A 249 5.91 18.90 -12.60
C GLY A 249 6.68 18.43 -13.84
N ASN A 250 6.24 17.36 -14.51
CA ASN A 250 6.80 16.93 -15.79
C ASN A 250 5.86 17.31 -16.94
N GLN A 251 6.40 17.85 -18.04
CA GLN A 251 5.62 18.30 -19.19
C GLN A 251 5.17 17.14 -20.10
N ASN A 252 5.92 16.04 -20.12
CA ASN A 252 5.74 14.94 -21.08
C ASN A 252 4.95 13.76 -20.49
N TYR A 253 4.99 13.58 -19.17
CA TYR A 253 4.39 12.43 -18.50
C TYR A 253 3.58 12.84 -17.28
N SER A 254 2.35 12.35 -17.19
CA SER A 254 1.44 12.58 -16.06
C SER A 254 1.40 11.42 -15.07
N THR A 255 1.69 10.20 -15.53
CA THR A 255 1.54 8.96 -14.75
C THR A 255 2.73 8.03 -14.93
N LEU A 256 3.19 7.46 -13.82
CA LEU A 256 4.16 6.37 -13.74
C LEU A 256 3.39 5.08 -13.47
N LYS A 257 3.44 4.11 -14.39
CA LYS A 257 2.76 2.81 -14.24
C LYS A 257 3.74 1.80 -13.65
N ALA A 258 3.60 1.50 -12.36
CA ALA A 258 4.46 0.56 -11.66
C ALA A 258 3.74 -0.78 -11.43
N ALA A 259 4.46 -1.88 -11.70
CA ALA A 259 4.06 -3.23 -11.31
C ALA A 259 4.71 -3.56 -9.97
N TYR A 260 3.98 -4.19 -9.07
CA TYR A 260 4.50 -4.66 -7.79
C TYR A 260 4.33 -6.17 -7.72
N SER A 261 5.44 -6.90 -7.53
CA SER A 261 5.42 -8.35 -7.35
C SER A 261 4.56 -8.70 -6.14
N TYR A 262 3.66 -9.66 -6.32
CA TYR A 262 2.81 -10.20 -5.28
C TYR A 262 3.33 -11.59 -4.89
N TYR A 263 2.52 -12.64 -5.01
CA TYR A 263 2.96 -14.02 -4.79
C TYR A 263 3.54 -14.66 -6.05
N ASN A 264 4.62 -15.41 -5.87
CA ASN A 264 5.25 -16.23 -6.91
C ASN A 264 5.51 -17.62 -6.35
N VAL A 265 5.07 -18.65 -7.06
CA VAL A 265 5.22 -20.06 -6.73
C VAL A 265 5.90 -20.74 -7.92
N SER A 266 7.01 -21.40 -7.65
CA SER A 266 7.85 -22.06 -8.66
C SER A 266 8.14 -23.48 -8.17
N THR A 267 7.81 -24.48 -8.98
CA THR A 267 8.05 -25.91 -8.69
C THR A 267 8.87 -26.57 -9.78
N LYS A 268 8.51 -26.38 -11.06
CA LYS A 268 9.22 -26.98 -12.21
C LYS A 268 10.13 -25.98 -12.90
N THR A 269 9.68 -24.73 -13.02
CA THR A 269 10.44 -23.67 -13.68
C THR A 269 11.31 -22.94 -12.67
N PRO A 270 12.63 -22.76 -12.88
CA PRO A 270 13.46 -21.99 -11.95
C PRO A 270 12.88 -20.59 -11.70
N LEU A 271 12.83 -20.15 -10.44
CA LEU A 271 12.22 -18.87 -10.05
C LEU A 271 12.80 -17.68 -10.84
N LEU A 272 14.10 -17.70 -11.13
CA LEU A 272 14.76 -16.71 -11.98
C LEU A 272 14.10 -16.58 -13.37
N GLN A 273 13.82 -17.71 -14.01
CA GLN A 273 13.20 -17.77 -15.32
C GLN A 273 11.74 -17.29 -15.24
N LEU A 274 10.98 -17.79 -14.25
CA LEU A 274 9.59 -17.39 -14.04
C LEU A 274 9.46 -15.87 -13.85
N MET A 275 10.35 -15.27 -13.06
CA MET A 275 10.36 -13.83 -12.83
C MET A 275 10.86 -13.04 -14.04
N ASN A 276 11.77 -13.59 -14.84
CA ASN A 276 12.15 -12.97 -16.11
C ASN A 276 10.94 -12.91 -17.07
N ASP A 277 10.14 -13.97 -17.15
CA ASP A 277 8.92 -13.99 -17.95
C ASP A 277 7.89 -12.98 -17.43
N ALA A 278 7.73 -12.84 -16.10
CA ALA A 278 6.91 -11.79 -15.50
C ALA A 278 7.34 -10.37 -15.90
N LEU A 279 8.65 -10.10 -15.97
CA LEU A 279 9.19 -8.82 -16.44
C LEU A 279 8.87 -8.57 -17.92
N ILE A 280 8.94 -9.60 -18.77
CA ILE A 280 8.57 -9.52 -20.19
C ILE A 280 7.08 -9.20 -20.34
N VAL A 281 6.21 -9.87 -19.58
CA VAL A 281 4.77 -9.61 -19.55
C VAL A 281 4.48 -8.19 -19.09
N ALA A 282 5.09 -7.73 -18.00
CA ALA A 282 4.95 -6.36 -17.54
C ALA A 282 5.46 -5.35 -18.58
N LYS A 283 6.57 -5.64 -19.27
CA LYS A 283 7.07 -4.76 -20.33
C LYS A 283 6.09 -4.65 -21.50
N ARG A 284 5.48 -5.77 -21.92
CA ARG A 284 4.46 -5.84 -22.99
C ARG A 284 3.17 -5.12 -22.60
N LYS A 285 2.84 -5.07 -21.30
CA LYS A 285 1.70 -4.32 -20.76
C LYS A 285 2.03 -2.84 -20.43
N ASP A 286 3.12 -2.32 -21.01
CA ASP A 286 3.58 -0.93 -20.89
C ASP A 286 3.81 -0.43 -19.46
N TYR A 287 4.31 -1.30 -18.57
CA TYR A 287 4.80 -0.85 -17.27
C TYR A 287 6.16 -0.16 -17.40
N ASP A 288 6.38 0.84 -16.55
CA ASP A 288 7.60 1.66 -16.55
C ASP A 288 8.68 1.06 -15.63
N VAL A 289 8.25 0.46 -14.53
CA VAL A 289 9.10 -0.13 -13.50
C VAL A 289 8.41 -1.34 -12.89
N PHE A 290 9.21 -2.34 -12.53
CA PHE A 290 8.77 -3.51 -11.76
C PHE A 290 9.40 -3.45 -10.37
N ASN A 291 8.57 -3.46 -9.34
CA ASN A 291 8.97 -3.37 -7.95
C ASN A 291 8.82 -4.72 -7.28
N ALA A 292 9.74 -5.05 -6.39
CA ALA A 292 9.68 -6.26 -5.56
C ALA A 292 10.23 -5.95 -4.16
N LEU A 293 9.68 -6.63 -3.15
CA LEU A 293 10.32 -6.72 -1.84
C LEU A 293 11.25 -7.93 -1.81
N ASP A 294 12.27 -7.90 -0.97
CA ASP A 294 13.18 -9.03 -0.68
C ASP A 294 12.57 -10.10 0.24
N VAL A 295 11.24 -10.21 0.23
CA VAL A 295 10.49 -11.25 0.96
C VAL A 295 10.62 -12.61 0.29
N MET A 296 10.31 -13.69 1.02
CA MET A 296 10.30 -15.07 0.50
C MET A 296 11.63 -15.42 -0.18
N GLN A 297 11.61 -16.02 -1.37
CA GLN A 297 12.80 -16.37 -2.14
C GLN A 297 13.21 -15.28 -3.14
N ASN A 298 12.65 -14.07 -3.05
CA ASN A 298 12.84 -13.05 -4.08
C ASN A 298 14.31 -12.64 -4.25
N GLU A 299 15.09 -12.62 -3.17
CA GLU A 299 16.51 -12.24 -3.20
C GLU A 299 17.32 -13.01 -4.25
N THR A 300 16.94 -14.26 -4.53
CA THR A 300 17.63 -15.15 -5.48
C THR A 300 17.65 -14.62 -6.91
N PHE A 301 16.63 -13.87 -7.35
CA PHE A 301 16.55 -13.36 -8.72
C PHE A 301 16.88 -11.87 -8.85
N LEU A 302 16.86 -11.10 -7.75
CA LEU A 302 16.91 -9.64 -7.82
C LEU A 302 18.16 -9.13 -8.54
N LYS A 303 19.34 -9.56 -8.11
CA LYS A 303 20.61 -9.10 -8.72
C LYS A 303 20.76 -9.58 -10.16
N GLU A 304 20.43 -10.84 -10.42
CA GLU A 304 20.56 -11.47 -11.74
C GLU A 304 19.63 -10.81 -12.77
N LEU A 305 18.40 -10.50 -12.37
CA LEU A 305 17.44 -9.77 -13.19
C LEU A 305 17.62 -8.24 -13.13
N LYS A 306 18.74 -7.76 -12.58
CA LYS A 306 19.15 -6.34 -12.58
C LYS A 306 18.19 -5.43 -11.82
N PHE A 307 17.56 -5.93 -10.76
CA PHE A 307 16.91 -5.07 -9.79
C PHE A 307 17.98 -4.28 -9.02
N GLY A 308 17.73 -2.99 -8.82
CA GLY A 308 18.52 -2.14 -7.94
C GLY A 308 17.80 -1.93 -6.61
N PRO A 309 18.52 -1.86 -5.47
CA PRO A 309 17.90 -1.54 -4.20
C PRO A 309 17.35 -0.10 -4.24
N GLY A 310 16.12 0.07 -3.78
CA GLY A 310 15.50 1.36 -3.55
C GLY A 310 16.00 2.03 -2.26
N ASP A 311 15.50 3.23 -2.00
CA ASP A 311 15.70 3.95 -0.74
C ASP A 311 14.67 3.55 0.34
N GLY A 312 13.50 3.06 -0.07
CA GLY A 312 12.42 2.66 0.81
C GLY A 312 12.64 1.30 1.48
N LYS A 313 12.43 1.25 2.80
CA LYS A 313 12.25 0.01 3.55
C LYS A 313 10.81 -0.13 4.01
N LEU A 314 10.33 -1.36 4.08
CA LEU A 314 9.02 -1.69 4.62
C LEU A 314 9.21 -2.49 5.90
N HIS A 315 8.66 -1.99 7.00
CA HIS A 315 8.73 -2.64 8.30
C HIS A 315 7.40 -3.33 8.60
N TYR A 316 7.46 -4.59 8.99
CA TYR A 316 6.29 -5.40 9.32
C TYR A 316 6.09 -5.45 10.82
N TYR A 317 4.84 -5.39 11.25
CA TYR A 317 4.45 -5.37 12.65
C TYR A 317 3.28 -6.30 12.92
N LEU A 318 3.27 -6.85 14.12
CA LEU A 318 2.09 -7.50 14.69
C LEU A 318 1.68 -6.74 15.96
N TYR A 319 0.42 -6.34 16.01
CA TYR A 319 -0.20 -5.79 17.20
C TYR A 319 -0.63 -6.92 18.14
N ASN A 320 -0.31 -6.78 19.43
CA ASN A 320 -0.69 -7.72 20.48
C ASN A 320 -0.29 -9.19 20.18
N TYR A 321 0.83 -9.36 19.46
CA TYR A 321 1.41 -10.66 19.17
C TYR A 321 2.94 -10.54 19.19
N ARG A 322 3.60 -11.38 20.00
CA ARG A 322 5.05 -11.31 20.21
C ARG A 322 5.75 -12.50 19.59
N LEU A 323 6.75 -12.22 18.76
CA LEU A 323 7.72 -13.22 18.32
C LEU A 323 8.91 -13.24 19.26
N ARG A 324 9.45 -14.45 19.52
CA ARG A 324 10.68 -14.61 20.32
C ARG A 324 11.88 -13.97 19.62
N ASN A 325 11.97 -14.17 18.31
CA ASN A 325 13.04 -13.66 17.45
C ASN A 325 12.44 -12.92 16.25
N PRO A 326 13.05 -11.80 15.81
CA PRO A 326 12.73 -11.20 14.52
C PRO A 326 12.91 -12.20 13.37
N LEU A 327 12.09 -12.07 12.34
CA LEU A 327 12.15 -12.86 11.12
C LEU A 327 13.12 -12.21 10.13
N LYS A 328 13.84 -13.05 9.37
CA LYS A 328 14.50 -12.61 8.15
C LYS A 328 13.44 -12.28 7.09
N PRO A 329 13.73 -11.39 6.11
CA PRO A 329 12.84 -11.16 4.98
C PRO A 329 12.43 -12.45 4.26
N SER A 330 13.36 -13.41 4.14
CA SER A 330 13.09 -14.70 3.50
C SER A 330 12.14 -15.63 4.28
N GLU A 331 11.92 -15.37 5.56
CA GLU A 331 10.96 -16.09 6.41
C GLU A 331 9.58 -15.42 6.40
N LEU A 332 9.43 -14.29 5.70
CA LEU A 332 8.19 -13.54 5.62
C LEU A 332 7.43 -13.88 4.33
N GLY A 333 6.26 -14.51 4.50
CA GLY A 333 5.36 -14.87 3.40
C GLY A 333 4.13 -13.96 3.26
N LEU A 334 4.16 -12.75 3.83
CA LEU A 334 3.03 -11.83 3.87
C LEU A 334 3.30 -10.60 2.99
N VAL A 335 2.48 -10.42 1.96
CA VAL A 335 2.50 -9.20 1.12
C VAL A 335 1.22 -8.41 1.38
N LEU A 336 1.37 -7.24 2.00
CA LEU A 336 0.29 -6.29 2.25
C LEU A 336 0.23 -5.27 1.12
N LEU A 337 -0.98 -4.85 0.74
CA LEU A 337 -1.22 -3.97 -0.41
C LEU A 337 -0.88 -2.49 -0.19
#